data_AF-H5SU83-F1
#
_entry.id   AF-H5SU83-F1
#
_cell.length_a   1.000
_cell.length_b   1.000
_cell.length_c   1.000
_cell.angle_alpha   90.00
_cell.angle_beta   90.00
_cell.angle_gamma   90.00
#
_symmetry.space_group_name_H-M   'P 1'
#
loop_
_entity.id
_entity.type
_entity.pdbx_description
1 polymer ?
#
loop_
_entity_poly.entity_id
_entity_poly.type
_entity_poly.pdbx_seq_one_letter_code
_entity_poly.pdbx_strand_id
1 'polypeptide(L)'
;MREEERERGQLFSVYAEIEFDFSQRDDLSETIDYVGVIERIRRLNETRSFRLIEAFAHAIADEIVKDFRQVRRVCVRVKKVRPVIASGITLDAVAAEVIRESSK
;
A
#
# COMPACT_ATOMS: atom_id res chain seq x y z
N MET A 1 8.98 14.78 -5.63
CA MET A 1 8.15 15.41 -4.56
C MET A 1 8.74 16.78 -4.27
N ARG A 2 7.94 17.86 -4.28
CA ARG A 2 8.42 19.22 -3.94
C ARG A 2 8.43 19.39 -2.42
N GLU A 3 9.36 20.17 -1.89
CA GLU A 3 9.56 20.35 -0.44
C GLU A 3 8.34 20.97 0.24
N GLU A 4 7.67 21.93 -0.42
CA GLU A 4 6.42 22.57 0.03
C GLU A 4 5.23 21.60 0.17
N GLU A 5 5.20 20.48 -0.56
CA GLU A 5 4.15 19.48 -0.40
C GLU A 5 4.36 18.59 0.83
N ARG A 6 5.61 18.50 1.33
CA ARG A 6 5.96 17.68 2.49
C ARG A 6 5.44 18.29 3.79
N GLU A 7 5.41 19.61 3.88
CA GLU A 7 5.02 20.35 5.09
C GLU A 7 3.52 20.27 5.39
N ARG A 8 2.66 20.11 4.37
CA ARG A 8 1.20 20.04 4.53
C ARG A 8 0.67 18.62 4.73
N GLY A 9 1.53 17.61 4.61
CA GLY A 9 1.12 16.22 4.49
C GLY A 9 0.39 15.96 3.16
N GLN A 10 0.53 14.74 2.64
CA GLN A 10 -0.16 14.33 1.42
C GLN A 10 -1.16 13.23 1.75
N LEU A 11 -2.36 13.32 1.16
CA LEU A 11 -3.35 12.27 1.27
C LEU A 11 -3.05 11.19 0.22
N PHE A 12 -2.74 9.99 0.70
CA PHE A 12 -2.60 8.81 -0.13
C PHE A 12 -3.82 7.90 0.02
N SER A 13 -4.30 7.36 -1.09
CA SER A 13 -5.25 6.25 -1.08
C SER A 13 -4.48 4.98 -1.41
N VAL A 14 -4.58 3.99 -0.52
CA VAL A 14 -3.91 2.68 -0.68
C VAL A 14 -4.97 1.64 -1.01
N TYR A 15 -4.74 0.90 -2.09
CA TYR A 15 -5.46 -0.31 -2.44
C TYR A 15 -4.51 -1.49 -2.28
N ALA A 16 -4.96 -2.52 -1.58
CA ALA A 16 -4.21 -3.77 -1.40
C ALA A 16 -5.12 -4.94 -1.73
N GLU A 17 -4.72 -5.73 -2.71
CA GLU A 17 -5.36 -6.98 -3.09
C GLU A 17 -4.43 -8.13 -2.72
N ILE A 18 -4.92 -9.07 -1.92
CA ILE A 18 -4.12 -10.15 -1.36
C ILE A 18 -4.69 -11.48 -1.84
N GLU A 19 -3.86 -12.25 -2.53
CA GLU A 19 -4.15 -13.60 -2.95
C GLU A 19 -3.54 -14.59 -1.95
N PHE A 20 -4.38 -15.49 -1.42
CA PHE A 20 -4.00 -16.55 -0.52
C PHE A 20 -5.00 -17.70 -0.63
N ASP A 21 -4.61 -18.89 -0.19
CA ASP A 21 -5.52 -20.02 -0.10
C ASP A 21 -6.34 -19.88 1.19
N PHE A 22 -7.66 -19.77 1.07
CA PHE A 22 -8.57 -19.72 2.21
C PHE A 22 -9.47 -20.95 2.23
N SER A 23 -9.87 -21.37 3.43
CA SER A 23 -10.86 -22.43 3.60
C SER A 23 -12.27 -21.85 3.57
N GLN A 24 -13.28 -22.65 3.20
CA GLN A 24 -14.69 -22.23 3.27
C GLN A 24 -15.24 -22.19 4.70
N ARG A 25 -14.43 -22.48 5.71
CA ARG A 25 -14.84 -22.43 7.12
C ARG A 25 -14.84 -20.98 7.58
N ASP A 26 -15.87 -20.64 8.34
CA ASP A 26 -15.99 -19.34 8.99
C ASP A 26 -15.13 -19.28 10.26
N ASP A 27 -13.81 -19.29 10.07
CA ASP A 27 -12.81 -19.25 11.13
C ASP A 27 -11.75 -18.19 10.84
N LEU A 28 -11.64 -17.19 11.73
CA LEU A 28 -10.67 -16.10 11.62
C LEU A 28 -9.21 -16.57 11.68
N SER A 29 -8.94 -17.78 12.19
CA SER A 29 -7.60 -18.36 12.21
C SER A 29 -7.15 -18.94 10.86
N GLU A 30 -8.09 -19.17 9.94
CA GLU A 30 -7.83 -19.71 8.58
C GLU A 30 -7.85 -18.63 7.49
N THR A 31 -7.81 -17.35 7.90
CA THR A 31 -7.77 -16.20 6.98
C THR A 31 -6.62 -15.25 7.32
N ILE A 32 -6.39 -14.27 6.46
CA ILE A 32 -5.49 -13.15 6.72
C ILE A 32 -6.26 -12.08 7.50
N ASP A 33 -5.75 -11.75 8.69
CA ASP A 33 -6.26 -10.65 9.49
C ASP A 33 -6.04 -9.30 8.79
N TYR A 34 -7.10 -8.77 8.19
CA TYR A 34 -7.07 -7.48 7.50
C TYR A 34 -6.85 -6.30 8.47
N VAL A 35 -7.19 -6.43 9.77
CA VAL A 35 -6.89 -5.41 10.77
C VAL A 35 -5.38 -5.30 10.95
N GLY A 36 -4.70 -6.45 11.05
CA GLY A 36 -3.25 -6.53 11.02
C GLY A 36 -2.63 -5.85 9.79
N VAL A 37 -3.19 -6.08 8.59
CA VAL A 37 -2.71 -5.44 7.35
C VAL A 37 -2.84 -3.91 7.41
N ILE A 38 -4.00 -3.40 7.82
CA ILE A 38 -4.25 -1.95 7.98
C ILE A 38 -3.23 -1.35 8.94
N GLU A 39 -2.99 -2.00 10.06
CA GLU A 39 -2.04 -1.54 11.08
C GLU A 39 -0.59 -1.51 10.57
N ARG A 40 -0.17 -2.44 9.69
CA ARG A 40 1.16 -2.40 9.05
C ARG A 40 1.30 -1.21 8.10
N ILE A 41 0.29 -1.00 7.24
CA ILE A 41 0.27 0.14 6.31
C ILE A 41 0.30 1.46 7.08
N ARG A 42 -0.50 1.56 8.14
CA ARG A 42 -0.54 2.74 9.02
C ARG A 42 0.82 3.01 9.65
N ARG A 43 1.45 2.00 10.26
CA ARG A 43 2.79 2.14 10.85
C ARG A 43 3.83 2.57 9.84
N LEU A 44 3.83 2.01 8.62
CA LEU A 44 4.74 2.44 7.56
C LEU A 44 4.56 3.92 7.23
N ASN A 45 3.31 4.38 7.13
CA ASN A 45 3.00 5.78 6.85
C ASN A 45 3.41 6.73 7.98
N GLU A 46 3.26 6.31 9.24
CA GLU A 46 3.59 7.14 10.42
C GLU A 46 5.09 7.17 10.74
N THR A 47 5.81 6.07 10.52
CA THR A 47 7.21 5.91 10.96
C THR A 47 8.25 6.15 9.88
N ARG A 48 7.85 6.17 8.60
CA ARG A 48 8.76 6.36 7.47
C ARG A 48 8.30 7.47 6.56
N SER A 49 9.26 8.21 6.01
CA SER A 49 9.01 9.22 4.97
C SER A 49 9.46 8.68 3.62
N PHE A 50 8.53 8.57 2.68
CA PHE A 50 8.82 8.16 1.30
C PHE A 50 8.82 9.39 0.39
N ARG A 51 9.79 9.46 -0.53
CA ARG A 51 9.84 10.52 -1.56
C ARG A 51 9.07 10.16 -2.84
N LEU A 52 8.72 8.88 -2.99
CA LEU A 52 8.14 8.26 -4.17
C LEU A 52 6.96 7.38 -3.75
N ILE A 53 5.87 7.42 -4.52
CA ILE A 53 4.70 6.55 -4.27
C ILE A 53 5.03 5.09 -4.61
N GLU A 54 5.98 4.88 -5.53
CA GLU A 54 6.57 3.59 -5.89
C GLU A 54 7.26 2.96 -4.68
N ALA A 55 8.10 3.73 -3.98
CA ALA A 55 8.81 3.25 -2.81
C ALA A 55 7.86 2.92 -1.65
N PHE A 56 6.78 3.69 -1.50
CA PHE A 56 5.76 3.41 -0.48
C PHE A 56 4.96 2.14 -0.84
N ALA A 57 4.49 2.01 -2.07
CA ALA A 57 3.79 0.82 -2.55
C ALA A 57 4.66 -0.45 -2.39
N HIS A 58 5.93 -0.34 -2.74
CA HIS A 58 6.89 -1.43 -2.59
C HIS A 58 7.11 -1.80 -1.12
N ALA A 59 7.32 -0.83 -0.23
CA ALA A 59 7.49 -1.09 1.19
C ALA A 59 6.26 -1.81 1.81
N ILE A 60 5.04 -1.40 1.43
CA ILE A 60 3.82 -2.07 1.88
C ILE A 60 3.77 -3.52 1.38
N ALA A 61 4.02 -3.75 0.08
CA ALA A 61 4.00 -5.09 -0.49
C ALA A 61 5.01 -6.02 0.19
N ASP A 62 6.21 -5.51 0.49
CA ASP A 62 7.27 -6.25 1.17
C ASP A 62 6.88 -6.61 2.61
N GLU A 63 6.30 -5.67 3.36
CA GLU A 63 5.88 -5.92 4.75
C GLU A 63 4.71 -6.90 4.82
N ILE A 64 3.75 -6.81 3.90
CA ILE A 64 2.63 -7.76 3.84
C ILE A 64 3.13 -9.18 3.56
N VAL A 65 3.95 -9.39 2.53
CA VAL A 65 4.45 -10.73 2.20
C VAL A 65 5.34 -11.30 3.31
N LYS A 66 6.09 -10.45 4.01
CA LYS A 66 6.98 -10.86 5.11
C LYS A 66 6.19 -11.30 6.35
N ASP A 67 5.19 -10.51 6.74
CA ASP A 67 4.49 -10.69 8.01
C ASP A 67 3.33 -11.71 7.91
N PHE A 68 2.70 -11.82 6.73
CA PHE A 68 1.57 -12.72 6.51
C PHE A 68 1.99 -13.92 5.66
N ARG A 69 2.44 -14.98 6.33
CA ARG A 69 2.97 -16.20 5.67
C ARG A 69 1.97 -16.91 4.75
N GLN A 70 0.68 -16.65 4.86
CA GLN A 70 -0.36 -17.24 4.01
C GLN A 70 -0.43 -16.58 2.62
N VAL A 71 0.10 -15.37 2.46
CA VAL A 71 0.09 -14.62 1.19
C VAL A 71 0.86 -15.39 0.12
N ARG A 72 0.20 -15.59 -1.02
CA ARG A 72 0.81 -16.09 -2.27
C ARG A 72 1.25 -14.94 -3.15
N ARG A 73 0.38 -13.95 -3.32
CA ARG A 73 0.65 -12.73 -4.10
C ARG A 73 -0.06 -11.55 -3.46
N VAL A 74 0.57 -10.38 -3.52
CA VAL A 74 -0.07 -9.11 -3.16
C VAL A 74 0.11 -8.11 -4.30
N CYS A 75 -0.96 -7.37 -4.61
CA CYS A 75 -0.92 -6.19 -5.44
C CYS A 75 -1.22 -4.97 -4.58
N VAL A 76 -0.28 -4.03 -4.53
CA VAL A 76 -0.42 -2.78 -3.78
C VAL A 76 -0.39 -1.61 -4.75
N ARG A 77 -1.45 -0.80 -4.74
CA ARG A 77 -1.53 0.44 -5.50
C ARG A 77 -1.63 1.63 -4.56
N VAL A 78 -0.68 2.55 -4.63
CA VAL A 78 -0.67 3.80 -3.87
C VAL A 78 -1.00 4.96 -4.81
N LYS A 79 -2.10 5.64 -4.53
CA LYS A 79 -2.59 6.79 -5.29
C LYS A 79 -2.31 8.08 -4.53
N LYS A 80 -1.66 9.04 -5.17
CA LYS A 80 -1.64 10.44 -4.74
C LYS A 80 -2.91 11.11 -5.27
N VAL A 81 -3.81 11.48 -4.37
CA VAL A 81 -5.11 12.08 -4.72
C VAL A 81 -4.96 13.58 -4.91
N ARG A 82 -5.55 14.14 -5.97
CA ARG A 82 -5.51 15.58 -6.33
C ARG A 82 -4.08 16.14 -6.35
N PRO A 83 -3.15 15.56 -7.15
CA PRO A 83 -1.81 16.10 -7.26
C PRO A 83 -1.84 17.53 -7.82
N VAL A 84 -1.17 18.45 -7.13
CA VAL A 84 -1.04 19.83 -7.61
C VAL A 84 0.11 19.87 -8.62
N ILE A 85 -0.20 20.16 -9.89
CA ILE A 85 0.78 20.24 -10.96
C ILE A 85 0.69 21.62 -11.61
N ALA A 86 1.84 22.30 -11.74
CA ALA A 86 1.94 23.61 -12.38
C ALA A 86 2.01 23.47 -13.91
N SER A 87 1.00 22.87 -14.53
CA SER A 87 1.01 22.59 -15.98
C SER A 87 -0.31 22.89 -16.71
N GLY A 88 -1.25 23.58 -16.07
CA GLY A 88 -2.56 23.88 -16.67
C GLY A 88 -3.44 22.64 -16.92
N ILE A 89 -3.06 21.49 -16.35
CA ILE A 89 -3.79 20.22 -16.44
C ILE A 89 -4.20 19.82 -15.02
N THR A 90 -5.46 19.42 -14.87
CA THR A 90 -5.98 18.84 -13.62
C THR A 90 -5.99 17.34 -13.73
N LEU A 91 -5.39 16.65 -12.76
CA LEU A 91 -5.46 15.20 -12.63
C LEU A 91 -6.22 14.84 -11.35
N ASP A 92 -7.09 13.83 -11.43
CA ASP A 92 -7.79 13.33 -10.25
C ASP A 92 -6.85 12.56 -9.32
N ALA A 93 -5.96 11.75 -9.90
CA ALA A 93 -4.95 11.00 -9.18
C ALA A 93 -3.78 10.58 -10.10
N VAL A 94 -2.64 10.32 -9.48
CA VAL A 94 -1.54 9.53 -10.07
C VAL A 94 -1.22 8.38 -9.13
N ALA A 95 -0.84 7.22 -9.68
CA ALA A 95 -0.67 6.01 -8.90
C ALA A 95 0.58 5.22 -9.30
N ALA A 96 1.17 4.56 -8.33
CA ALA A 96 2.13 3.49 -8.55
C ALA A 96 1.52 2.17 -8.06
N GLU A 97 1.80 1.09 -8.79
CA GLU A 97 1.35 -0.26 -8.47
C GLU A 97 2.55 -1.19 -8.41
N VAL A 98 2.58 -2.03 -7.38
CA VAL A 98 3.60 -3.05 -7.17
C VAL A 98 2.89 -4.38 -6.97
N ILE A 99 3.27 -5.36 -7.77
CA ILE A 99 2.86 -6.76 -7.59
C ILE A 99 4.06 -7.50 -7.01
N ARG A 100 3.82 -8.26 -5.95
CA ARG A 100 4.83 -9.09 -5.32
C ARG A 100 4.29 -10.48 -5.04
N GLU A 101 5.07 -11.47 -5.40
CA GLU A 101 4.80 -12.87 -5.09
C GLU A 101 5.63 -13.31 -3.89
N SER A 102 5.06 -14.18 -3.08
CA SER A 102 5.76 -14.83 -1.98
C SER A 102 6.68 -15.89 -2.56
N SER A 103 7.98 -15.77 -2.29
CA SER A 103 8.97 -16.79 -2.67
C SER A 103 8.84 -18.00 -1.73
N LYS A 104 7.80 -18.81 -1.92
CA LYS A 104 7.68 -20.14 -1.31
C LYS A 104 8.05 -21.21 -2.30
#